data_AF-A0A2V8T174-F1
#
_entry.id   AF-A0A2V8T174-F1
#
_cell.length_a   1.000
_cell.length_b   1.000
_cell.length_c   1.000
_cell.angle_alpha   90.00
_cell.angle_beta   90.00
_cell.angle_gamma   90.00
#
_symmetry.space_group_name_H-M   'P 1'
#
loop_
_entity.id
_entity.type
_entity.pdbx_description
1 polymer ?
#
loop_
_entity_poly.entity_id
_entity_poly.type
_entity_poly.pdbx_seq_one_letter_code
_entity_poly.pdbx_strand_id
1 'polypeptide(L)'
;MNQIEATKNLRRKNCSGQAFFKWLTMIALIAAAALGFLFLNATKARNAEVERLRAENQQEQAKQSDELERLRNENKEIETLRAANQEVVKLRAESAQLRVVQKEQQKLLAENQQLKSTLQQLQQVGSENSNLRNQNQQLQGAIAANANTSACINNLKAIESIKARWAADMQKLPTDVPLDTDLFGPGKYFPQKPVCPSWGVYTVGPVQAKPTCSTPGHIY
;
A
#
# COMPACT_ATOMS: atom_id res chain seq x y z
N MET A 1 97.03 24.27 123.48
CA MET A 1 97.00 25.75 123.61
C MET A 1 95.77 26.26 122.88
N ASN A 2 94.96 27.21 123.34
CA ASN A 2 94.66 27.87 124.62
C ASN A 2 93.67 29.00 124.18
N GLN A 3 92.51 29.16 124.83
CA GLN A 3 92.24 30.21 125.84
C GLN A 3 92.42 31.65 125.26
N ILE A 4 91.46 32.60 125.34
CA ILE A 4 90.35 32.79 126.30
C ILE A 4 89.16 33.57 125.66
N GLU A 5 88.09 33.71 126.45
CA GLU A 5 86.83 34.48 126.33
C GLU A 5 87.00 35.97 125.91
N ALA A 6 86.00 36.82 125.57
CA ALA A 6 84.52 36.80 125.66
C ALA A 6 83.90 37.65 124.48
N THR A 7 82.74 38.35 124.45
CA THR A 7 81.67 38.73 125.42
C THR A 7 80.36 39.19 124.70
N LYS A 8 79.24 39.32 125.45
CA LYS A 8 78.11 40.30 125.28
C LYS A 8 77.37 40.45 123.91
N ASN A 9 76.50 39.48 123.63
CA ASN A 9 75.02 39.65 123.56
C ASN A 9 74.41 41.06 123.29
N LEU A 10 73.67 41.22 122.19
CA LEU A 10 72.63 42.26 121.97
C LEU A 10 71.45 41.70 121.13
N ARG A 11 70.26 42.34 121.18
CA ARG A 11 68.95 41.71 120.87
C ARG A 11 68.18 42.30 119.65
N ARG A 12 67.48 41.41 118.92
CA ARG A 12 66.33 41.64 117.98
C ARG A 12 66.70 42.42 116.68
N LYS A 13 66.01 42.30 115.54
CA LYS A 13 64.63 41.83 115.22
C LYS A 13 64.60 41.02 113.91
N ASN A 14 63.62 40.12 113.73
CA ASN A 14 63.35 39.49 112.43
C ASN A 14 62.49 40.41 111.54
N CYS A 15 62.76 40.45 110.23
CA CYS A 15 62.05 41.32 109.26
C CYS A 15 61.07 40.57 108.35
N SER A 16 60.04 41.27 107.89
CA SER A 16 58.76 40.72 107.38
C SER A 16 58.65 40.50 105.86
N GLY A 17 59.76 40.51 105.11
CA GLY A 17 59.74 40.56 103.64
C GLY A 17 59.10 39.36 102.92
N GLN A 18 59.15 38.15 103.48
CA GLN A 18 58.77 36.92 102.75
C GLN A 18 57.24 36.75 102.56
N ALA A 19 56.41 37.43 103.36
CA ALA A 19 54.96 37.32 103.26
C ALA A 19 54.38 38.12 102.06
N PHE A 20 54.93 39.30 101.79
CA PHE A 20 54.43 40.21 100.76
C PHE A 20 54.56 39.63 99.34
N PHE A 21 55.70 39.04 99.02
CA PHE A 21 55.91 38.35 97.73
C PHE A 21 54.94 37.18 97.53
N LYS A 22 54.70 36.37 98.56
CA LYS A 22 53.72 35.26 98.51
C LYS A 22 52.31 35.76 98.25
N TRP A 23 51.92 36.88 98.87
CA TRP A 23 50.61 37.49 98.67
C TRP A 23 50.44 38.07 97.25
N LEU A 24 51.47 38.75 96.73
CA LEU A 24 51.51 39.21 95.33
C LEU A 24 51.37 38.05 94.33
N THR A 25 52.09 36.93 94.53
CA THR A 25 51.96 35.75 93.65
C THR A 25 50.56 35.13 93.71
N MET A 26 49.90 35.12 94.88
CA MET A 26 48.51 34.64 94.99
C MET A 26 47.53 35.55 94.25
N ILE A 27 47.69 36.88 94.35
CA ILE A 27 46.84 37.84 93.62
C ILE A 27 47.05 37.69 92.11
N ALA A 28 48.29 37.53 91.64
CA ALA A 28 48.59 37.29 90.23
C ALA A 28 47.95 35.99 89.70
N LEU A 29 47.99 34.90 90.48
CA LEU A 29 47.34 33.64 90.14
C LEU A 29 45.81 33.76 90.11
N ILE A 30 45.21 34.48 91.07
CA ILE A 30 43.76 34.74 91.09
C ILE A 30 43.34 35.61 89.89
N ALA A 31 44.12 36.63 89.54
CA ALA A 31 43.86 37.46 88.36
C ALA A 31 43.97 36.65 87.05
N ALA A 32 45.00 35.80 86.92
CA ALA A 32 45.15 34.90 85.78
C ALA A 32 43.98 33.89 85.68
N ALA A 33 43.54 33.32 86.81
CA ALA A 33 42.39 32.43 86.85
C ALA A 33 41.07 33.14 86.49
N ALA A 34 40.87 34.37 86.95
CA ALA A 34 39.69 35.18 86.61
C ALA A 34 39.66 35.55 85.12
N LEU A 35 40.79 35.97 84.54
CA LEU A 35 40.93 36.22 83.10
C LEU A 35 40.69 34.94 82.29
N GLY A 36 41.24 33.81 82.74
CA GLY A 36 41.00 32.50 82.13
C GLY A 36 39.53 32.09 82.16
N PHE A 37 38.83 32.31 83.28
CA PHE A 37 37.39 32.01 83.41
C PHE A 37 36.53 32.89 82.50
N LEU A 38 36.81 34.20 82.42
CA LEU A 38 36.13 35.12 81.51
C LEU A 38 36.38 34.73 80.04
N PHE A 39 37.62 34.38 79.67
CA PHE A 39 37.97 33.90 78.34
C PHE A 39 37.26 32.58 77.99
N LEU A 40 37.21 31.61 78.92
CA LEU A 40 36.50 30.35 78.75
C LEU A 40 34.99 30.54 78.55
N ASN A 41 34.37 31.49 79.24
CA ASN A 41 32.95 31.78 79.07
C ASN A 41 32.67 32.53 77.76
N ALA A 42 33.54 33.47 77.36
CA ALA A 42 33.43 34.16 76.08
C ALA A 42 33.64 33.22 74.88
N THR A 43 34.59 32.29 74.97
CA THR A 43 34.80 31.25 73.95
C THR A 43 33.65 30.24 73.92
N LYS A 44 33.09 29.81 75.06
CA LYS A 44 31.86 28.99 75.09
C LYS A 44 30.69 29.67 74.37
N ALA A 45 30.45 30.96 74.62
CA ALA A 45 29.38 31.72 73.98
C ALA A 45 29.57 31.80 72.45
N ARG A 46 30.78 32.19 71.99
CA ARG A 46 31.09 32.23 70.55
C ARG A 46 31.06 30.85 69.89
N ASN A 47 31.50 29.80 70.57
CA ASN A 47 31.43 28.44 70.04
C ASN A 47 29.97 27.98 69.89
N ALA A 48 29.08 28.29 70.85
CA ALA A 48 27.67 27.98 70.73
C ALA A 48 26.97 28.75 69.58
N GLU A 49 27.36 29.99 69.35
CA GLU A 49 26.92 30.80 68.19
C GLU A 49 27.41 30.19 66.87
N VAL A 50 28.68 29.79 66.79
CA VAL A 50 29.27 29.12 65.62
C VAL A 50 28.59 27.76 65.34
N GLU A 51 28.31 26.94 66.36
CA GLU A 51 27.56 25.69 66.17
C GLU A 51 26.11 25.93 65.73
N ARG A 52 25.46 26.99 66.21
CA ARG A 52 24.11 27.36 65.76
C ARG A 52 24.10 27.77 64.28
N LEU A 53 25.05 28.61 63.87
CA LEU A 53 25.21 29.02 62.46
C LEU A 53 25.60 27.83 61.56
N ARG A 54 26.39 26.89 62.06
CA ARG A 54 26.69 25.61 61.37
C ARG A 54 25.43 24.78 61.17
N ALA A 55 24.61 24.60 62.21
CA ALA A 55 23.37 23.84 62.13
C ALA A 55 22.33 24.49 61.18
N GLU A 56 22.21 25.82 61.21
CA GLU A 56 21.33 26.58 60.30
C GLU A 56 21.79 26.46 58.84
N ASN A 57 23.09 26.62 58.57
CA ASN A 57 23.66 26.47 57.24
C ASN A 57 23.56 25.02 56.73
N GLN A 58 23.77 24.01 57.61
CA GLN A 58 23.53 22.60 57.28
C GLN A 58 22.05 22.31 56.97
N GLN A 59 21.11 22.92 57.70
CA GLN A 59 19.68 22.78 57.43
C GLN A 59 19.29 23.43 56.10
N GLU A 60 19.92 24.55 55.73
CA GLU A 60 19.73 25.18 54.43
C GLU A 60 20.31 24.33 53.29
N GLN A 61 21.53 23.80 53.46
CA GLN A 61 22.13 22.84 52.51
C GLN A 61 21.27 21.59 52.32
N ALA A 62 20.66 21.06 53.40
CA ALA A 62 19.75 19.91 53.32
C ALA A 62 18.47 20.23 52.51
N LYS A 63 17.84 21.39 52.75
CA LYS A 63 16.70 21.85 51.94
C LYS A 63 17.08 22.00 50.46
N GLN A 64 18.26 22.56 50.18
CA GLN A 64 18.77 22.71 48.82
C GLN A 64 19.08 21.35 48.15
N SER A 65 19.57 20.34 48.90
CA SER A 65 19.74 18.99 48.36
C SER A 65 18.42 18.29 48.08
N ASP A 66 17.43 18.43 48.95
CA ASP A 66 16.10 17.84 48.80
C ASP A 66 15.35 18.45 47.59
N GLU A 67 15.40 19.78 47.44
CA GLU A 67 14.85 20.49 46.28
C GLU A 67 15.59 20.11 44.99
N LEU A 68 16.92 20.00 45.02
CA LEU A 68 17.71 19.56 43.87
C LEU A 68 17.41 18.10 43.49
N GLU A 69 17.18 17.21 44.44
CA GLU A 69 16.76 15.83 44.17
C GLU A 69 15.33 15.78 43.58
N ARG A 70 14.39 16.55 44.14
CA ARG A 70 13.05 16.70 43.56
C ARG A 70 13.13 17.18 42.11
N LEU A 71 13.84 18.27 41.84
CA LEU A 71 14.01 18.82 40.49
C LEU A 71 14.72 17.83 39.55
N ARG A 72 15.68 17.03 40.03
CA ARG A 72 16.28 15.94 39.25
C ARG A 72 15.26 14.85 38.89
N ASN A 73 14.36 14.50 39.82
CA ASN A 73 13.34 13.49 39.57
C ASN A 73 12.24 13.99 38.63
N GLU A 74 11.81 15.25 38.75
CA GLU A 74 10.91 15.90 37.78
C GLU A 74 11.56 16.01 36.38
N ASN A 75 12.86 16.29 36.28
CA ASN A 75 13.56 16.28 34.98
C ASN A 75 13.64 14.88 34.36
N LYS A 76 13.89 13.81 35.15
CA LYS A 76 13.85 12.43 34.65
C LYS A 76 12.46 12.06 34.08
N GLU A 77 11.38 12.51 34.74
CA GLU A 77 10.01 12.30 34.24
C GLU A 77 9.77 13.06 32.92
N ILE A 78 10.26 14.29 32.81
CA ILE A 78 10.21 15.06 31.56
C ILE A 78 11.01 14.34 30.44
N GLU A 79 12.14 13.70 30.75
CA GLU A 79 12.93 12.91 29.79
C GLU A 79 12.22 11.64 29.33
N THR A 80 11.60 10.86 30.24
CA THR A 80 10.84 9.67 29.85
C THR A 80 9.57 10.03 29.07
N LEU A 81 8.87 11.11 29.44
CA LEU A 81 7.74 11.64 28.68
C LEU A 81 8.16 12.13 27.29
N ARG A 82 9.35 12.73 27.14
CA ARG A 82 9.89 13.10 25.81
C ARG A 82 10.18 11.87 24.96
N ALA A 83 10.79 10.82 25.52
CA ALA A 83 11.05 9.57 24.81
C ALA A 83 9.75 8.89 24.34
N ALA A 84 8.76 8.74 25.23
CA ALA A 84 7.45 8.17 24.88
C ALA A 84 6.72 8.98 23.79
N ASN A 85 6.83 10.32 23.80
CA ASN A 85 6.27 11.16 22.73
C ASN A 85 6.98 10.96 21.38
N GLN A 86 8.31 10.72 21.37
CA GLN A 86 9.04 10.39 20.13
C GLN A 86 8.58 9.05 19.55
N GLU A 87 8.36 8.03 20.38
CA GLU A 87 7.81 6.75 19.93
C GLU A 87 6.39 6.90 19.36
N VAL A 88 5.53 7.68 20.01
CA VAL A 88 4.18 8.00 19.49
C VAL A 88 4.24 8.73 18.14
N VAL A 89 5.22 9.62 17.92
CA VAL A 89 5.43 10.26 16.60
C VAL A 89 5.88 9.24 15.55
N LYS A 90 6.80 8.33 15.89
CA LYS A 90 7.26 7.25 15.00
C LYS A 90 6.10 6.32 14.61
N LEU A 91 5.34 5.82 15.58
CA LEU A 91 4.18 4.94 15.36
C LEU A 91 3.08 5.62 14.54
N ARG A 92 2.91 6.94 14.66
CA ARG A 92 2.00 7.73 13.80
C ARG A 92 2.50 7.81 12.35
N ALA A 93 3.81 7.95 12.13
CA ALA A 93 4.39 7.93 10.78
C ALA A 93 4.25 6.54 10.12
N GLU A 94 4.55 5.46 10.85
CA GLU A 94 4.34 4.08 10.40
C GLU A 94 2.85 3.81 10.10
N SER A 95 1.94 4.24 10.98
CA SER A 95 0.48 4.16 10.75
C SER A 95 0.02 4.94 9.53
N ALA A 96 0.65 6.09 9.22
CA ALA A 96 0.35 6.86 8.02
C ALA A 96 0.86 6.13 6.75
N GLN A 97 2.05 5.53 6.80
CA GLN A 97 2.61 4.74 5.70
C GLN A 97 1.75 3.50 5.41
N LEU A 98 1.33 2.76 6.44
CA LEU A 98 0.42 1.61 6.30
C LEU A 98 -0.92 2.00 5.65
N ARG A 99 -1.45 3.19 5.96
CA ARG A 99 -2.67 3.72 5.31
C ARG A 99 -2.47 4.06 3.83
N VAL A 100 -1.26 4.41 3.39
CA VAL A 100 -0.95 4.60 1.97
C VAL A 100 -0.95 3.25 1.26
N VAL A 101 -0.27 2.23 1.82
CA VAL A 101 -0.24 0.86 1.28
C VAL A 101 -1.64 0.25 1.22
N GLN A 102 -2.49 0.48 2.22
CA GLN A 102 -3.88 0.03 2.20
C GLN A 102 -4.70 0.67 1.06
N LYS A 103 -4.51 1.97 0.78
CA LYS A 103 -5.17 2.64 -0.35
C LYS A 103 -4.69 2.10 -1.70
N GLU A 104 -3.39 1.84 -1.83
CA GLU A 104 -2.81 1.23 -3.03
C GLU A 104 -3.34 -0.18 -3.25
N GLN A 105 -3.42 -1.00 -2.19
CA GLN A 105 -4.00 -2.33 -2.25
C GLN A 105 -5.50 -2.30 -2.63
N GLN A 106 -6.27 -1.35 -2.10
CA GLN A 106 -7.67 -1.14 -2.49
C GLN A 106 -7.80 -0.76 -3.98
N LYS A 107 -6.93 0.13 -4.48
CA LYS A 107 -6.86 0.51 -5.90
C LYS A 107 -6.53 -0.69 -6.78
N LEU A 108 -5.50 -1.48 -6.43
CA LEU A 108 -5.11 -2.69 -7.15
C LEU A 108 -6.21 -3.75 -7.16
N LEU A 109 -7.00 -3.89 -6.09
CA LEU A 109 -8.15 -4.80 -6.05
C LEU A 109 -9.27 -4.34 -7.00
N ALA A 110 -9.57 -3.04 -7.04
CA ALA A 110 -10.54 -2.48 -7.98
C ALA A 110 -10.08 -2.62 -9.45
N GLU A 111 -8.80 -2.36 -9.73
CA GLU A 111 -8.21 -2.58 -11.06
C GLU A 111 -8.24 -4.06 -11.46
N ASN A 112 -7.95 -4.99 -10.55
CA ASN A 112 -8.09 -6.42 -10.81
C ASN A 112 -9.55 -6.85 -11.07
N GLN A 113 -10.53 -6.21 -10.42
CA GLN A 113 -11.95 -6.46 -10.69
C GLN A 113 -12.36 -5.92 -12.08
N GLN A 114 -11.88 -4.74 -12.46
CA GLN A 114 -12.11 -4.16 -13.79
C GLN A 114 -11.44 -4.98 -14.90
N LEU A 115 -10.20 -5.44 -14.70
CA LEU A 115 -9.50 -6.31 -15.66
C LEU A 115 -10.26 -7.64 -15.86
N LYS A 116 -10.85 -8.20 -14.80
CA LYS A 116 -11.69 -9.42 -14.89
C LYS A 116 -12.95 -9.21 -15.74
N SER A 117 -13.65 -8.08 -15.60
CA SER A 117 -14.82 -7.79 -16.44
C SER A 117 -14.43 -7.49 -17.89
N THR A 118 -13.31 -6.80 -18.13
CA THR A 118 -12.74 -6.62 -19.49
C THR A 118 -12.38 -7.96 -20.14
N LEU A 119 -11.78 -8.91 -19.40
CA LEU A 119 -11.48 -10.25 -19.91
C LEU A 119 -12.75 -11.05 -20.26
N GLN A 120 -13.79 -10.98 -19.42
CA GLN A 120 -15.09 -11.59 -19.73
C GLN A 120 -15.73 -10.99 -20.99
N GLN A 121 -15.68 -9.66 -21.14
CA GLN A 121 -16.17 -8.97 -22.33
C GLN A 121 -15.40 -9.38 -23.60
N LEU A 122 -14.07 -9.50 -23.52
CA LEU A 122 -13.23 -9.96 -24.64
C LEU A 122 -13.53 -11.42 -25.03
N GLN A 123 -13.81 -12.30 -24.05
CA GLN A 123 -14.24 -13.68 -24.31
C GLN A 123 -15.62 -13.72 -25.00
N GLN A 124 -16.56 -12.88 -24.57
CA GLN A 124 -17.88 -12.75 -25.20
C GLN A 124 -17.78 -12.23 -26.64
N VAL A 125 -17.00 -11.16 -26.87
CA VAL A 125 -16.75 -10.63 -28.22
C VAL A 125 -16.05 -11.66 -29.11
N GLY A 126 -15.18 -12.51 -28.54
CA GLY A 126 -14.56 -13.62 -29.24
C GLY A 126 -15.55 -14.69 -29.72
N SER A 127 -16.50 -15.10 -28.87
CA SER A 127 -17.54 -16.07 -29.25
C SER A 127 -18.56 -15.47 -30.22
N GLU A 128 -18.94 -14.21 -30.04
CA GLU A 128 -19.79 -13.46 -30.97
C GLU A 128 -19.16 -13.35 -32.37
N ASN A 129 -17.87 -13.03 -32.46
CA ASN A 129 -17.14 -13.02 -33.75
C ASN A 129 -17.12 -14.39 -34.42
N SER A 130 -17.04 -15.49 -33.66
CA SER A 130 -17.15 -16.85 -34.19
C SER A 130 -18.54 -17.12 -34.77
N ASN A 131 -19.59 -16.76 -34.03
CA ASN A 131 -20.98 -16.91 -34.46
C ASN A 131 -21.29 -16.08 -35.71
N LEU A 132 -20.83 -14.83 -35.77
CA LEU A 132 -20.98 -13.95 -36.94
C LEU A 132 -20.24 -14.49 -38.18
N ARG A 133 -19.05 -15.11 -38.02
CA ARG A 133 -18.35 -15.77 -39.13
C ARG A 133 -19.14 -16.96 -39.68
N ASN A 134 -19.66 -17.81 -38.79
CA ASN A 134 -20.50 -18.95 -39.17
C ASN A 134 -21.79 -18.49 -39.89
N GLN A 135 -22.44 -17.43 -39.39
CA GLN A 135 -23.62 -16.83 -40.02
C GLN A 135 -23.31 -16.25 -41.40
N ASN A 136 -22.19 -15.55 -41.57
CA ASN A 136 -21.77 -15.05 -42.88
C ASN A 136 -21.51 -16.17 -43.89
N GLN A 137 -20.89 -17.28 -43.47
CA GLN A 137 -20.70 -18.46 -44.32
C GLN A 137 -22.04 -19.10 -44.73
N GLN A 138 -23.00 -19.20 -43.80
CA GLN A 138 -24.36 -19.71 -44.09
C GLN A 138 -25.10 -18.80 -45.08
N LEU A 139 -25.02 -17.48 -44.91
CA LEU A 139 -25.60 -16.51 -45.83
C LEU A 139 -24.99 -16.59 -47.23
N GLN A 140 -23.65 -16.71 -47.34
CA GLN A 140 -22.96 -16.91 -48.61
C GLN A 140 -23.41 -18.21 -49.31
N GLY A 141 -23.56 -19.30 -48.55
CA GLY A 141 -24.10 -20.57 -49.05
C GLY A 141 -25.54 -20.44 -49.58
N ALA A 142 -26.41 -19.74 -48.85
CA ALA A 142 -27.79 -19.49 -49.27
C ALA A 142 -27.88 -18.59 -50.52
N ILE A 143 -27.02 -17.57 -50.62
CA ILE A 143 -26.91 -16.70 -51.80
C ILE A 143 -26.47 -17.52 -53.02
N ALA A 144 -25.45 -18.38 -52.88
CA ALA A 144 -24.98 -19.25 -53.95
C ALA A 144 -26.07 -20.26 -54.39
N ALA A 145 -26.79 -20.86 -53.44
CA ALA A 145 -27.91 -21.76 -53.75
C ALA A 145 -29.02 -21.04 -54.54
N ASN A 146 -29.42 -19.83 -54.13
CA ASN A 146 -30.44 -19.05 -54.83
C ASN A 146 -29.99 -18.62 -56.25
N ALA A 147 -28.71 -18.26 -56.41
CA ALA A 147 -28.13 -17.99 -57.72
C ALA A 147 -28.17 -19.21 -58.65
N ASN A 148 -27.85 -20.40 -58.13
CA ASN A 148 -27.91 -21.66 -58.87
C ASN A 148 -29.36 -22.00 -59.30
N THR A 149 -30.35 -21.82 -58.42
CA THR A 149 -31.78 -21.99 -58.75
C THR A 149 -32.21 -21.00 -59.85
N SER A 150 -31.84 -19.72 -59.72
CA SER A 150 -32.20 -18.66 -60.67
C SER A 150 -31.59 -18.91 -62.06
N ALA A 151 -30.30 -19.28 -62.12
CA ALA A 151 -29.65 -19.67 -63.37
C ALA A 151 -30.28 -20.93 -63.98
N CYS A 152 -30.68 -21.91 -63.16
CA CYS A 152 -31.38 -23.09 -63.65
C CYS A 152 -32.77 -22.76 -64.25
N ILE A 153 -33.53 -21.86 -63.63
CA ILE A 153 -34.82 -21.39 -64.16
C ILE A 153 -34.63 -20.68 -65.51
N ASN A 154 -33.58 -19.88 -65.66
CA ASN A 154 -33.27 -19.21 -66.92
C ASN A 154 -32.87 -20.20 -68.03
N ASN A 155 -32.08 -21.24 -67.70
CA ASN A 155 -31.78 -22.33 -68.63
C ASN A 155 -33.05 -23.06 -69.10
N LEU A 156 -33.99 -23.37 -68.19
CA LEU A 156 -35.24 -24.03 -68.55
C LEU A 156 -36.09 -23.18 -69.51
N LYS A 157 -36.24 -21.87 -69.24
CA LYS A 157 -36.91 -20.92 -70.14
C LYS A 157 -36.25 -20.84 -71.52
N ALA A 158 -34.92 -20.92 -71.58
CA ALA A 158 -34.20 -20.98 -72.86
C ALA A 158 -34.51 -22.27 -73.63
N ILE A 159 -34.54 -23.44 -72.95
CA ILE A 159 -34.90 -24.74 -73.54
C ILE A 159 -36.34 -24.73 -74.09
N GLU A 160 -37.29 -24.15 -73.36
CA GLU A 160 -38.67 -23.97 -73.83
C GLU A 160 -38.74 -23.08 -75.07
N SER A 161 -38.04 -21.94 -75.06
CA SER A 161 -38.00 -20.99 -76.17
C SER A 161 -37.44 -21.60 -77.46
N ILE A 162 -36.34 -22.36 -77.38
CA ILE A 162 -35.75 -23.00 -78.56
C ILE A 162 -36.59 -24.20 -79.05
N LYS A 163 -37.25 -24.93 -78.14
CA LYS A 163 -38.18 -26.01 -78.51
C LYS A 163 -39.40 -25.47 -79.26
N ALA A 164 -39.99 -24.38 -78.77
CA ALA A 164 -41.10 -23.71 -79.44
C ALA A 164 -40.70 -23.21 -80.84
N ARG A 165 -39.47 -22.69 -80.99
CA ARG A 165 -38.95 -22.28 -82.30
C ARG A 165 -38.70 -23.45 -83.25
N TRP A 166 -38.04 -24.52 -82.80
CA TRP A 166 -37.89 -25.76 -83.58
C TRP A 166 -39.25 -26.29 -84.05
N ALA A 167 -40.25 -26.25 -83.18
CA ALA A 167 -41.60 -26.71 -83.52
C ALA A 167 -42.27 -25.86 -84.60
N ALA A 168 -42.10 -24.54 -84.56
CA ALA A 168 -42.59 -23.63 -85.59
C ALA A 168 -41.87 -23.83 -86.94
N ASP A 169 -40.53 -23.82 -86.92
CA ASP A 169 -39.69 -23.94 -88.12
C ASP A 169 -39.86 -25.32 -88.82
N MET A 170 -40.10 -26.39 -88.03
CA MET A 170 -40.23 -27.77 -88.52
C MET A 170 -41.68 -28.27 -88.57
N GLN A 171 -42.67 -27.37 -88.44
CA GLN A 171 -44.13 -27.62 -88.49
C GLN A 171 -44.60 -28.79 -87.60
N LYS A 172 -44.12 -28.84 -86.37
CA LYS A 172 -44.33 -29.96 -85.42
C LYS A 172 -45.64 -29.85 -84.66
N LEU A 173 -46.15 -31.01 -84.25
CA LEU A 173 -47.34 -31.11 -83.40
C LEU A 173 -47.00 -30.80 -81.93
N PRO A 174 -47.98 -30.33 -81.13
CA PRO A 174 -47.79 -30.09 -79.69
C PRO A 174 -47.30 -31.33 -78.90
N THR A 175 -47.61 -32.53 -79.41
CA THR A 175 -47.19 -33.82 -78.85
C THR A 175 -45.78 -34.27 -79.23
N ASP A 176 -45.16 -33.65 -80.23
CA ASP A 176 -43.85 -34.10 -80.73
C ASP A 176 -42.74 -33.81 -79.72
N VAL A 177 -41.73 -34.69 -79.65
CA VAL A 177 -40.56 -34.55 -78.78
C VAL A 177 -39.31 -34.33 -79.65
N PRO A 178 -38.59 -33.20 -79.53
CA PRO A 178 -37.30 -33.02 -80.19
C PRO A 178 -36.22 -33.88 -79.53
N LEU A 179 -35.25 -34.34 -80.32
CA LEU A 179 -34.01 -34.92 -79.80
C LEU A 179 -33.05 -33.80 -79.36
N ASP A 180 -32.12 -34.12 -78.46
CA ASP A 180 -31.06 -33.16 -78.08
C ASP A 180 -30.26 -32.68 -79.31
N THR A 181 -30.07 -33.54 -80.31
CA THR A 181 -29.42 -33.22 -81.60
C THR A 181 -30.23 -32.31 -82.51
N ASP A 182 -31.51 -32.06 -82.22
CA ASP A 182 -32.34 -31.12 -82.98
C ASP A 182 -32.19 -29.69 -82.43
N LEU A 183 -32.03 -29.56 -81.12
CA LEU A 183 -31.97 -28.27 -80.42
C LEU A 183 -30.53 -27.78 -80.18
N PHE A 184 -29.59 -28.70 -79.91
CA PHE A 184 -28.27 -28.38 -79.38
C PHE A 184 -27.13 -28.75 -80.34
N GLY A 185 -26.18 -27.84 -80.50
CA GLY A 185 -24.93 -28.06 -81.23
C GLY A 185 -24.58 -26.95 -82.23
N PRO A 186 -23.44 -27.08 -82.94
CA PRO A 186 -23.06 -26.14 -84.00
C PRO A 186 -24.13 -26.02 -85.08
N GLY A 187 -24.55 -24.80 -85.40
CA GLY A 187 -25.61 -24.53 -86.39
C GLY A 187 -27.03 -24.92 -85.96
N LYS A 188 -27.26 -25.27 -84.69
CA LYS A 188 -28.58 -25.54 -84.11
C LYS A 188 -29.12 -24.32 -83.35
N TYR A 189 -30.33 -24.44 -82.82
CA TYR A 189 -31.02 -23.37 -82.08
C TYR A 189 -30.28 -22.86 -80.85
N PHE A 190 -29.43 -23.70 -80.26
CA PHE A 190 -28.60 -23.33 -79.12
C PHE A 190 -27.24 -24.06 -79.20
N PRO A 191 -26.10 -23.38 -78.96
CA PRO A 191 -24.79 -23.90 -79.37
C PRO A 191 -24.33 -25.14 -78.58
N GLN A 192 -24.76 -25.29 -77.33
CA GLN A 192 -24.46 -26.43 -76.46
C GLN A 192 -25.60 -26.63 -75.45
N LYS A 193 -25.93 -27.88 -75.08
CA LYS A 193 -26.95 -28.13 -74.04
C LYS A 193 -26.48 -27.51 -72.70
N PRO A 194 -27.28 -26.64 -72.05
CA PRO A 194 -26.85 -26.00 -70.82
C PRO A 194 -26.75 -27.03 -69.68
N VAL A 195 -25.85 -26.79 -68.74
CA VAL A 195 -25.69 -27.62 -67.53
C VAL A 195 -26.37 -26.92 -66.35
N CYS A 196 -27.06 -27.67 -65.50
CA CYS A 196 -27.62 -27.12 -64.26
C CYS A 196 -26.48 -26.84 -63.25
N PRO A 197 -26.39 -25.63 -62.66
CA PRO A 197 -25.37 -25.34 -61.64
C PRO A 197 -25.45 -26.23 -60.39
N SER A 198 -26.62 -26.81 -60.12
CA SER A 198 -26.84 -27.81 -59.06
C SER A 198 -26.71 -29.26 -59.55
N TRP A 199 -26.00 -29.49 -60.67
CA TRP A 199 -25.74 -30.79 -61.30
C TRP A 199 -26.97 -31.63 -61.69
N GLY A 200 -28.15 -31.01 -61.74
CA GLY A 200 -29.38 -31.62 -62.26
C GLY A 200 -29.36 -31.84 -63.78
N VAL A 201 -30.12 -32.84 -64.22
CA VAL A 201 -30.30 -33.17 -65.64
C VAL A 201 -31.55 -32.47 -66.19
N TYR A 202 -31.45 -31.92 -67.40
CA TYR A 202 -32.58 -31.29 -68.10
C TYR A 202 -33.31 -32.27 -69.04
N THR A 203 -34.61 -32.43 -68.80
CA THR A 203 -35.54 -33.19 -69.64
C THR A 203 -36.35 -32.22 -70.48
N VAL A 204 -36.28 -32.36 -71.81
CA VAL A 204 -36.87 -31.40 -72.75
C VAL A 204 -38.39 -31.55 -72.87
N GLY A 205 -38.89 -32.79 -72.92
CA GLY A 205 -40.32 -33.12 -73.04
C GLY A 205 -40.96 -32.75 -74.39
N PRO A 206 -42.21 -33.16 -74.64
CA PRO A 206 -42.95 -32.79 -75.85
C PRO A 206 -43.17 -31.27 -75.93
N VAL A 207 -43.41 -30.72 -77.13
CA VAL A 207 -43.55 -29.27 -77.37
C VAL A 207 -44.49 -28.59 -76.37
N GLN A 208 -45.65 -29.20 -76.08
CA GLN A 208 -46.69 -28.69 -75.18
C GLN A 208 -46.37 -28.73 -73.67
N ALA A 209 -45.32 -29.45 -73.24
CA ALA A 209 -44.95 -29.56 -71.83
C ALA A 209 -43.77 -28.63 -71.51
N LYS A 210 -43.72 -28.04 -70.30
CA LYS A 210 -42.51 -27.35 -69.86
C LYS A 210 -41.33 -28.35 -69.74
N PRO A 211 -40.10 -27.96 -70.13
CA PRO A 211 -38.91 -28.71 -69.77
C PRO A 211 -38.74 -28.75 -68.24
N THR A 212 -38.13 -29.81 -67.72
CA THR A 212 -37.95 -30.02 -66.28
C THR A 212 -36.47 -30.25 -65.93
N CYS A 213 -36.14 -30.00 -64.67
CA CYS A 213 -34.84 -30.30 -64.08
C CYS A 213 -34.98 -31.40 -63.01
N SER A 214 -34.00 -32.28 -62.90
CA SER A 214 -34.00 -33.33 -61.86
C SER A 214 -33.69 -32.81 -60.44
N THR A 215 -33.26 -31.55 -60.28
CA THR A 215 -33.01 -30.95 -58.97
C THR A 215 -34.33 -30.52 -58.31
N PRO A 216 -34.65 -30.96 -57.07
CA PRO A 216 -35.87 -30.56 -56.37
C PRO A 216 -36.01 -29.03 -56.25
N GLY A 217 -37.23 -28.52 -56.42
CA GLY A 217 -37.54 -27.09 -56.34
C GLY A 217 -37.15 -26.25 -57.56
N HIS A 218 -36.41 -26.79 -58.53
CA HIS A 218 -36.02 -26.07 -59.76
C HIS A 218 -37.16 -26.11 -60.81
N ILE A 219 -38.25 -25.38 -60.52
CA ILE A 219 -39.51 -25.32 -61.30
C ILE A 219 -39.80 -23.84 -61.64
N TYR A 220 -40.52 -23.59 -62.74
CA TYR A 220 -40.91 -22.24 -63.22
C TYR A 220 -42.22 -22.27 -64.04
#